data_AF-A0A443RYG0-F1
#
_entry.id   AF-A0A443RYG0-F1
#
_cell.length_a   1.000
_cell.length_b   1.000
_cell.length_c   1.000
_cell.angle_alpha   90.00
_cell.angle_beta   90.00
_cell.angle_gamma   90.00
#
_symmetry.space_group_name_H-M   'P 1'
#
loop_
_entity.id
_entity.type
_entity.pdbx_description
1 polymer ?
#
loop_
_entity_poly.entity_id
_entity_poly.type
_entity_poly.pdbx_seq_one_letter_code
_entity_poly.pdbx_strand_id
1 'polypeptide(L)' 'MSMVFRVENGLRLSRPEICPQNVYTLMQCCWSGNANLRPDFQEIINWLVDCGTQILQFQIHVN' A
#
# COMPACT_ATOMS: atom_id res chain seq x y z
N MET A 1 -7.47 11.61 23.29
CA MET A 1 -7.12 10.41 22.50
C MET A 1 -6.09 10.82 21.44
N SER A 2 -4.89 10.23 21.43
CA SER A 2 -3.82 10.63 20.50
C SER A 2 -3.92 9.91 19.15
N MET A 3 -3.22 10.43 18.14
CA MET A 3 -3.12 9.78 16.83
C MET A 3 -2.45 8.40 16.92
N VAL A 4 -1.41 8.28 17.77
CA VAL A 4 -0.69 7.02 18.02
C VAL A 4 -1.65 5.95 18.52
N PHE A 5 -2.46 6.27 19.53
CA PHE A 5 -3.45 5.34 20.08
C PHE A 5 -4.38 4.79 18.98
N ARG A 6 -4.83 5.65 18.05
CA ARG A 6 -5.75 5.22 16.97
C ARG A 6 -5.08 4.22 16.03
N VAL A 7 -3.80 4.43 15.70
CA VAL A 7 -3.03 3.53 14.82
C VAL A 7 -2.76 2.19 15.51
N GLU A 8 -2.43 2.20 16.79
CA GLU A 8 -2.26 0.99 17.59
C GLU A 8 -3.57 0.17 17.68
N ASN A 9 -4.71 0.86 17.69
CA ASN A 9 -6.04 0.23 17.67
C ASN A 9 -6.56 -0.05 16.24
N GLY A 10 -5.67 -0.16 15.26
CA GLY A 10 -6.02 -0.65 13.92
C GLY A 10 -6.56 0.39 12.94
N LEU A 11 -6.62 1.68 13.30
CA LEU A 11 -6.96 2.72 12.31
C LEU A 11 -5.93 2.70 11.17
N ARG A 12 -6.41 2.56 9.94
CA ARG A 12 -5.63 2.77 8.71
C ARG A 12 -6.38 3.73 7.80
N LEU A 13 -5.64 4.37 6.90
CA LEU A 13 -6.23 5.24 5.90
C LEU A 13 -7.08 4.40 4.93
N SER A 14 -8.20 4.96 4.47
CA SER A 14 -9.00 4.36 3.40
C SER A 14 -8.26 4.43 2.07
N ARG A 15 -8.65 3.57 1.12
CA ARG A 15 -8.10 3.59 -0.24
C ARG A 15 -8.42 4.92 -0.92
N PRO A 16 -7.42 5.65 -1.45
CA PRO A 16 -7.68 6.80 -2.31
C PRO A 16 -8.43 6.41 -3.58
N GLU A 17 -9.27 7.28 -4.12
CA GLU A 17 -10.14 7.00 -5.27
C GLU A 17 -9.37 6.41 -6.47
N ILE A 18 -8.28 7.08 -6.86
CA ILE A 18 -7.42 6.72 -8.00
C ILE A 18 -6.40 5.62 -7.68
N CYS A 19 -6.36 5.12 -6.45
CA CYS A 19 -5.38 4.11 -6.05
C CYS A 19 -5.83 2.72 -6.50
N PRO A 20 -5.02 2.00 -7.30
CA PRO A 20 -5.29 0.62 -7.66
C PRO A 20 -5.51 -0.28 -6.45
N GLN A 21 -6.46 -1.20 -6.53
CA GLN A 21 -6.81 -2.10 -5.41
C GLN A 21 -5.60 -2.94 -4.96
N ASN A 22 -4.80 -3.42 -5.90
CA ASN A 22 -3.58 -4.18 -5.62
C ASN A 22 -2.59 -3.34 -4.80
N VAL A 23 -2.37 -2.07 -5.16
CA VAL A 23 -1.45 -1.17 -4.45
C VAL A 23 -1.97 -0.89 -3.04
N TYR A 24 -3.28 -0.71 -2.88
CA TYR A 24 -3.87 -0.57 -1.55
C TYR A 24 -3.70 -1.82 -0.69
N THR A 25 -3.85 -3.01 -1.27
CA THR A 25 -3.57 -4.27 -0.58
C THR A 25 -2.10 -4.34 -0.14
N LEU A 26 -1.14 -3.94 -0.97
CA LEU A 26 0.27 -3.83 -0.55
C LEU A 26 0.43 -2.85 0.64
N MET A 27 -0.19 -1.67 0.58
CA MET A 27 -0.14 -0.71 1.70
C MET A 27 -0.69 -1.31 3.00
N GLN A 28 -1.78 -2.09 2.93
CA GLN A 28 -2.34 -2.78 4.11
C GLN A 28 -1.35 -3.79 4.70
N CYS A 29 -0.62 -4.54 3.87
CA CYS A 29 0.44 -5.45 4.32
C CYS A 29 1.58 -4.67 5.01
N CYS A 30 2.04 -3.57 4.40
CA CYS A 30 3.06 -2.69 4.98
C CYS A 30 2.64 -2.09 6.32
N TRP A 31 1.34 -1.84 6.51
CA TRP A 31 0.80 -1.28 7.75
C TRP A 31 0.37 -2.32 8.78
N SER A 32 0.82 -3.58 8.68
CA SER A 32 0.52 -4.60 9.69
C SER A 32 0.92 -4.13 11.10
N GLY A 33 0.01 -4.36 12.07
CA GLY A 33 0.29 -4.13 13.48
C GLY A 33 1.41 -5.03 14.00
N ASN A 34 1.58 -6.22 13.40
CA ASN A 34 2.69 -7.13 13.68
C ASN A 34 3.84 -6.84 12.71
N ALA A 35 4.99 -6.40 13.24
CA ALA A 35 6.16 -6.06 12.45
C ALA A 35 6.71 -7.24 11.62
N ASN A 36 6.59 -8.47 12.13
CA ASN A 36 7.08 -9.67 11.44
C ASN A 36 6.23 -10.08 10.23
N LEU A 37 5.02 -9.50 10.08
CA LEU A 37 4.14 -9.73 8.93
C LEU A 37 4.29 -8.64 7.87
N ARG A 38 5.11 -7.62 8.11
CA ARG A 38 5.36 -6.59 7.12
C ARG A 38 6.33 -7.16 6.09
N PRO A 39 6.08 -6.96 4.79
CA PRO A 39 7.00 -7.39 3.77
C PRO A 39 8.32 -6.64 3.90
N ASP A 40 9.41 -7.31 3.59
CA ASP A 40 10.69 -6.62 3.42
C ASP A 40 10.72 -5.84 2.10
N PHE A 41 11.79 -5.07 1.89
CA PHE A 41 11.91 -4.26 0.68
C PHE A 41 12.05 -5.12 -0.59
N GLN A 42 12.65 -6.30 -0.52
CA GLN A 42 12.79 -7.18 -1.67
C GLN A 42 11.41 -7.71 -2.09
N GLU A 43 10.58 -8.13 -1.14
CA GLU A 43 9.20 -8.54 -1.37
C GLU A 43 8.35 -7.39 -1.94
N ILE A 44 8.51 -6.17 -1.44
CA ILE A 44 7.83 -4.98 -1.97
C ILE A 44 8.25 -4.72 -3.43
N ILE A 45 9.55 -4.78 -3.73
CA ILE A 45 10.06 -4.57 -5.09
C ILE A 45 9.52 -5.64 -6.03
N ASN A 46 9.60 -6.92 -5.63
CA ASN A 46 9.07 -8.03 -6.42
C ASN A 46 7.58 -7.82 -6.70
N TRP A 47 6.80 -7.46 -5.68
CA TRP A 47 5.38 -7.18 -5.85
C TRP A 47 5.13 -6.02 -6.84
N LEU A 48 5.89 -4.92 -6.75
CA LEU A 48 5.73 -3.77 -7.64
C LEU A 48 6.12 -4.07 -9.09
N VAL A 49 7.08 -4.98 -9.30
CA VAL A 49 7.53 -5.44 -10.61
C VAL A 49 6.58 -6.48 -11.19
N ASP A 50 6.17 -7.47 -10.39
CA ASP A 50 5.31 -8.59 -10.79
C ASP A 50 3.86 -8.14 -11.05
N CYS A 51 3.36 -7.19 -10.26
CA CYS A 51 2.09 -6.52 -10.53
C CYS A 51 2.24 -5.44 -11.62
N GLY A 52 3.32 -5.48 -12.40
CA GLY A 52 3.77 -4.52 -13.38
C GLY A 52 2.67 -3.60 -13.93
N THR A 53 2.85 -2.31 -13.66
CA THR A 53 2.26 -1.22 -14.45
C THR A 53 0.73 -1.04 -14.40
N GLN A 54 0.21 -0.56 -13.26
CA GLN A 54 -0.93 0.37 -13.33
C GLN A 54 -0.49 1.82 -13.15
N ILE A 55 0.55 2.09 -12.34
CA ILE A 55 1.05 3.46 -12.14
C ILE A 55 1.65 4.05 -13.44
N LEU A 56 2.34 3.24 -14.26
CA LEU A 56 2.87 3.69 -15.55
C LEU A 56 1.81 3.75 -16.68
N GLN A 57 0.62 3.14 -16.51
CA GLN A 57 -0.48 3.31 -17.48
C GLN A 57 -1.35 4.53 -17.19
N PHE A 58 -1.37 5.03 -15.95
CA PHE A 58 -2.11 6.26 -15.62
C PHE A 58 -1.39 7.56 -16.04
N GLN A 59 -0.18 7.50 -16.60
CA GLN A 59 0.56 8.71 -17.05
C GLN A 59 0.95 8.75 -18.54
N ILE A 60 0.58 7.77 -19.38
CA ILE A 60 0.86 7.80 -20.84
C ILE A 60 -0.42 7.97 -21.71
N HIS A 61 -1.58 8.27 -21.10
CA HIS A 61 -2.75 8.67 -21.90
C HIS A 61 -3.58 9.77 -21.23
N VAL A 62 -3.03 10.99 -21.15
CA VAL A 62 -3.74 12.24 -21.53
C VAL A 62 -2.66 13.31 -21.84
N ASN A 63 -2.72 13.83 -23.07
CA ASN A 63 -1.87 14.78 -23.81
C ASN A 63 -0.64 14.21 -24.51
#